data_AF-A0A3E4EC95-F1
#
_entry.id   AF-A0A3E4EC95-F1
#
_cell.length_a   1.000
_cell.length_b   1.000
_cell.length_c   1.000
_cell.angle_alpha   90.00
_cell.angle_beta   90.00
_cell.angle_gamma   90.00
#
_symmetry.space_group_name_H-M   'P 1'
#
loop_
_entity.id
_entity.type
_entity.pdbx_description
1 polymer ?
#
loop_
_entity_poly.entity_id
_entity_poly.type
_entity_poly.pdbx_seq_one_letter_code
_entity_poly.pdbx_strand_id
1 'polypeptide(L)' 'MYAEKTDYDDIEMSSRLRNVLRRNGFESLEGVREYPKEYFIKFRNMGQATLQEVYQICEE' A
#
# COMPACT_ATOMS: atom_id res chain seq x y z
N MET A 1 -16.27 19.65 -1.97
CA MET A 1 -15.37 18.63 -1.38
C MET A 1 -15.64 17.32 -2.08
N TYR A 2 -14.81 16.96 -3.04
CA TYR A 2 -14.69 15.57 -3.51
C TYR A 2 -13.21 15.40 -3.79
N ALA A 3 -12.46 14.89 -2.80
CA ALA A 3 -11.17 14.32 -3.13
C ALA A 3 -11.47 13.19 -4.11
N GLU A 4 -10.92 13.26 -5.31
CA GLU A 4 -10.99 12.18 -6.29
C GLU A 4 -10.49 10.93 -5.59
N LYS A 5 -11.41 10.01 -5.27
CA LYS A 5 -11.02 8.71 -4.74
C LYS A 5 -10.45 7.95 -5.92
N THR A 6 -9.13 8.04 -6.11
CA THR A 6 -8.42 7.08 -6.96
C THR A 6 -8.75 5.70 -6.39
N ASP A 7 -9.39 4.86 -7.20
CA ASP A 7 -9.77 3.53 -6.74
C ASP A 7 -8.49 2.76 -6.40
N TYR A 8 -8.54 1.93 -5.36
CA TYR A 8 -7.40 1.13 -4.94
C TYR A 8 -6.86 0.25 -6.08
N ASP A 9 -7.75 -0.13 -7.00
CA ASP A 9 -7.42 -0.87 -8.21
C ASP A 9 -6.82 -0.02 -9.35
N ASP A 10 -7.02 1.30 -9.35
CA ASP A 10 -6.49 2.25 -10.34
C ASP A 10 -5.06 2.71 -10.05
N ILE A 11 -4.58 2.49 -8.82
CA ILE A 11 -3.18 2.75 -8.47
C ILE A 11 -2.30 1.69 -9.13
N GLU A 12 -1.31 2.16 -9.90
CA GLU A 12 -0.25 1.32 -10.42
C GLU A 12 0.59 0.78 -9.25
N MET A 13 0.39 -0.49 -8.93
CA MET A 13 1.16 -1.24 -7.94
C MET A 13 1.28 -2.68 -8.39
N SER A 14 2.34 -3.34 -7.96
CA SER A 14 2.59 -4.74 -8.23
C SER A 14 1.48 -5.59 -7.62
N SER A 15 1.12 -6.67 -8.33
CA SER A 15 0.16 -7.65 -7.82
C SER A 15 0.61 -8.22 -6.46
N ARG A 16 1.92 -8.26 -6.20
CA ARG A 16 2.46 -8.68 -4.90
C ARG A 16 2.09 -7.70 -3.81
N LEU A 17 2.34 -6.40 -4.00
CA LEU A 17 1.99 -5.38 -3.03
C LEU A 17 0.48 -5.35 -2.77
N ARG A 18 -0.32 -5.32 -3.85
CA ARG A 18 -1.79 -5.35 -3.76
C ARG A 18 -2.30 -6.51 -2.91
N ASN A 19 -1.75 -7.71 -3.15
CA ASN A 19 -2.14 -8.92 -2.42
C ASN A 19 -1.70 -8.90 -0.96
N VAL A 20 -0.51 -8.37 -0.66
CA VAL A 20 -0.04 -8.26 0.73
C VAL A 20 -0.92 -7.28 1.50
N LEU A 21 -1.18 -6.11 0.96
CA LEU A 21 -2.02 -5.08 1.58
C LEU A 21 -3.46 -5.57 1.80
N ARG A 22 -4.12 -6.14 0.78
CA ARG A 22 -5.49 -6.69 0.93
C ARG A 22 -5.58 -7.79 1.99
N ARG A 23 -4.58 -8.67 2.07
CA ARG A 23 -4.56 -9.74 3.10
C ARG A 23 -4.37 -9.21 4.52
N ASN A 24 -3.80 -8.01 4.65
CA ASN A 24 -3.63 -7.35 5.94
C ASN A 24 -4.75 -6.32 6.22
N GLY A 25 -5.83 -6.29 5.42
CA GLY A 25 -7.00 -5.45 5.66
C GLY A 25 -6.90 -4.03 5.12
N PHE A 26 -5.91 -3.73 4.27
CA PHE A 26 -5.81 -2.43 3.61
C PHE A 26 -6.64 -2.44 2.33
N GLU A 27 -7.72 -1.67 2.33
CA GLU A 27 -8.67 -1.53 1.22
C GLU A 27 -8.50 -0.19 0.47
N SER A 28 -7.72 0.74 1.00
CA SER A 28 -7.43 2.04 0.40
C SER A 28 -6.00 2.49 0.68
N LEU A 29 -5.45 3.36 -0.16
CA LEU A 29 -4.14 3.98 0.09
C LEU A 29 -4.13 4.91 1.30
N GLU A 30 -5.25 5.58 1.56
CA GLU A 30 -5.41 6.42 2.75
C GLU A 30 -5.15 5.60 4.02
N GLY A 31 -5.76 4.40 4.11
CA GLY A 31 -5.51 3.49 5.21
C GLY A 31 -4.07 2.97 5.28
N VAL A 32 -3.33 2.93 4.17
CA VAL A 32 -1.89 2.59 4.19
C VAL A 32 -1.07 3.77 4.72
N ARG A 33 -1.38 5.01 4.30
CA ARG A 33 -0.67 6.24 4.70
C ARG A 33 -0.83 6.59 6.18
N GLU A 34 -1.88 6.10 6.83
CA GLU A 34 -2.09 6.26 8.28
C GLU A 34 -1.04 5.51 9.13
N TYR A 35 -0.35 4.52 8.57
CA TYR A 35 0.58 3.68 9.31
C TYR A 35 2.04 4.06 9.02
N PRO A 36 2.92 3.98 10.04
CA PRO A 36 4.33 4.21 9.84
C PRO A 36 4.93 3.14 8.90
N LYS A 37 5.93 3.55 8.12
CA LYS A 37 6.62 2.71 7.12
C LYS A 37 7.15 1.38 7.70
N GLU A 38 7.62 1.41 8.95
CA GLU A 38 8.13 0.24 9.68
C GLU A 38 7.04 -0.76 10.05
N TYR A 39 5.76 -0.37 10.01
CA TYR A 39 4.64 -1.29 10.28
C TYR A 39 4.59 -2.43 9.27
N PHE A 40 4.87 -2.12 8.00
CA PHE A 40 4.75 -3.04 6.88
C PHE A 40 5.81 -4.14 6.85
N ILE A 41 6.98 -3.92 7.48
CA ILE A 41 8.09 -4.90 7.48
C ILE A 41 7.71 -6.24 8.13
N LYS A 42 6.69 -6.24 8.99
CA LYS A 42 6.19 -7.42 9.70
C LYS A 42 5.27 -8.29 8.85
N PHE A 43 4.83 -7.80 7.69
CA PHE A 43 3.88 -8.51 6.87
C PHE A 43 4.52 -9.71 6.18
N ARG A 44 3.83 -10.84 6.22
CA ARG A 44 4.24 -12.03 5.48
C ARG A 44 4.33 -11.69 3.98
N ASN A 45 5.41 -12.13 3.36
CA ASN A 45 5.74 -11.86 1.95
C ASN A 45 6.09 -10.39 1.63
N MET A 46 6.34 -9.55 2.64
CA MET A 46 6.89 -8.20 2.43
C MET A 46 8.40 -8.26 2.23
N GLY A 47 8.82 -8.45 0.97
CA GLY A 47 10.24 -8.39 0.61
C GLY A 47 10.71 -6.94 0.44
N GLN A 48 12.03 -6.75 0.35
CA GLN A 48 12.63 -5.40 0.18
C GLN A 48 12.03 -4.63 -0.99
N ALA A 49 11.86 -5.26 -2.16
CA ALA A 49 11.26 -4.60 -3.33
C ALA A 49 9.82 -4.14 -3.08
N THR A 50 9.00 -4.97 -2.40
CA THR A 50 7.61 -4.64 -2.08
C THR A 50 7.52 -3.52 -1.03
N LEU A 51 8.45 -3.49 -0.08
CA LEU A 51 8.53 -2.43 0.92
C LEU A 51 8.91 -1.08 0.28
N GLN A 52 9.86 -1.07 -0.66
CA GLN A 52 10.23 0.13 -1.41
C GLN A 52 9.06 0.66 -2.23
N GLU A 53 8.28 -0.23 -2.83
CA GLU A 53 7.09 0.13 -3.59
C GLU A 53 6.02 0.82 -2.72
N VAL A 54 5.80 0.37 -1.48
CA VAL A 54 4.94 1.10 -0.51
C VAL A 54 5.44 2.52 -0.31
N TYR A 55 6.77 2.69 -0.19
CA TYR A 55 7.35 4.00 0.07
C TYR A 55 7.16 4.95 -1.11
N GLN A 56 7.33 4.46 -2.33
CA GLN A 56 7.09 5.23 -3.55
C GLN A 56 5.62 5.69 -3.63
N ILE A 57 4.66 4.77 -3.47
CA ILE A 57 3.24 5.09 -3.61
C ILE A 57 2.72 5.98 -2.46
N CYS A 58 3.34 5.94 -1.28
CA CYS A 58 2.99 6.82 -0.17
C CYS A 58 3.65 8.20 -0.25
N GLU A 59 4.71 8.38 -1.06
CA GLU A 59 5.41 9.66 -1.24
C GLU A 59 4.89 10.48 -2.45
N GLU A 60 4.19 9.87 -3.40
CA GLU A 60 3.42 10.56 -4.46
C GLU A 60 2.08 11.14 -3.97
#